data_AF-A0A1F8M6A5-F1
#
_entry.id   AF-A0A1F8M6A5-F1
#
_cell.length_a   1.000
_cell.length_b   1.000
_cell.length_c   1.000
_cell.angle_alpha   90.00
_cell.angle_beta   90.00
_cell.angle_gamma   90.00
#
_symmetry.space_group_name_H-M   'P 1'
#
loop_
_entity.id
_entity.type
_entity.pdbx_description
1 polymer ?
#
loop_
_entity_poly.entity_id
_entity_poly.type
_entity_poly.pdbx_seq_one_letter_code
_entity_poly.pdbx_strand_id
1 'polypeptide(L)'
;MAKGAYLTPRIRELITRIYLDDRQIRPTEAHKLLLLKMKAEGLHEIFGPSFPSISTVSKELKSLRERDEARSPKSQGLDKPWTIGSLSGDPIPPDAMPIVLSFYRKTLAGQGELTVREAQWIGRLYKIIDDAELLWAWAWEYALSEWVSEITHNLFDTTDLDLELVRNPQYAIESLRSLQRWGAVWDIAEKYSANLDEAVDLMGLHLTKLDWETLSNEEIEEIAKSLKANKEVKHAKKSHKL
;
A
#
# COMPACT_ATOMS: atom_id res chain seq x y z
N MET A 1 -7.22 34.86 -2.16
CA MET A 1 -6.36 33.76 -2.66
C MET A 1 -6.63 32.54 -1.80
N ALA A 2 -7.18 31.46 -2.36
CA ALA A 2 -7.40 30.23 -1.61
C ALA A 2 -6.03 29.67 -1.18
N LYS A 3 -5.81 29.50 0.13
CA LYS A 3 -4.65 28.77 0.63
C LYS A 3 -4.73 27.37 0.04
N GLY A 4 -3.74 26.97 -0.75
CA GLY A 4 -3.68 25.63 -1.31
C GLY A 4 -3.78 24.59 -0.19
N ALA A 5 -4.45 23.47 -0.48
CA ALA A 5 -4.65 22.36 0.44
C ALA A 5 -3.34 21.98 1.18
N TYR A 6 -3.44 21.88 2.50
CA TYR A 6 -2.30 21.64 3.39
C TYR A 6 -1.88 20.17 3.36
N LEU A 7 -0.61 19.91 3.02
CA LEU A 7 -0.05 18.56 3.10
C LEU A 7 0.27 18.25 4.57
N THR A 8 -0.68 17.65 5.28
CA THR A 8 -0.47 17.20 6.67
C THR A 8 0.57 16.08 6.71
N PRO A 9 1.21 15.83 7.87
CA PRO A 9 2.13 14.71 8.03
C PRO A 9 1.53 13.37 7.62
N ARG A 10 0.27 13.10 8.03
CA ARG A 10 -0.44 11.85 7.66
C ARG A 10 -0.66 11.73 6.15
N ILE A 11 -1.08 12.79 5.48
CA ILE A 11 -1.24 12.77 4.01
C ILE A 11 0.10 12.54 3.33
N ARG A 12 1.18 13.18 3.81
CA ARG A 12 2.52 12.94 3.27
C ARG A 12 2.93 11.48 3.43
N GLU A 13 2.71 10.89 4.61
CA GLU A 13 2.97 9.48 4.89
C GLU A 13 2.24 8.57 3.88
N LEU A 14 0.94 8.81 3.64
CA LEU A 14 0.15 8.04 2.68
C LEU A 14 0.70 8.16 1.25
N ILE A 15 1.09 9.36 0.82
CA ILE A 15 1.73 9.56 -0.49
C ILE A 15 3.07 8.83 -0.56
N THR A 16 3.86 8.86 0.52
CA THR A 16 5.14 8.14 0.58
C THR A 16 4.92 6.63 0.48
N ARG A 17 3.96 6.05 1.22
CA ARG A 17 3.63 4.62 1.10
C ARG A 17 3.23 4.26 -0.35
N ILE A 18 2.35 5.06 -0.98
CA ILE A 18 1.95 4.86 -2.39
C ILE A 18 3.16 4.91 -3.33
N TYR A 19 4.08 5.85 -3.12
CA TYR A 19 5.31 5.96 -3.91
C TYR A 19 6.24 4.75 -3.72
N LEU A 20 6.28 4.17 -2.53
CA LEU A 20 7.12 3.01 -2.25
C LEU A 20 6.57 1.73 -2.88
N ASP A 21 5.24 1.61 -2.95
CA ASP A 21 4.56 0.53 -3.66
C ASP A 21 4.83 0.56 -5.17
N ASP A 22 4.87 1.76 -5.77
CA ASP A 22 5.28 1.97 -7.17
C ASP A 22 6.08 3.27 -7.34
N ARG A 23 7.41 3.15 -7.46
CA ARG A 23 8.31 4.31 -7.59
C ARG A 23 8.12 5.08 -8.90
N GLN A 24 7.53 4.44 -9.91
CA GLN A 24 7.25 5.03 -11.23
C GLN A 24 5.82 5.55 -11.33
N ILE A 25 5.04 5.52 -10.24
CA ILE A 25 3.65 5.89 -10.25
C ILE A 25 3.42 7.30 -10.81
N ARG A 26 2.41 7.43 -11.67
CA ARG A 26 2.05 8.72 -12.24
C ARG A 26 1.33 9.55 -11.18
N PRO A 27 1.49 10.89 -11.15
CA PRO A 27 0.81 11.74 -10.17
C PRO A 27 -0.71 11.55 -10.15
N THR A 28 -1.30 11.34 -11.32
CA THR A 28 -2.73 11.09 -11.46
C THR A 28 -3.15 9.75 -10.85
N GLU A 29 -2.31 8.72 -10.87
CA GLU A 29 -2.59 7.43 -10.22
C GLU A 29 -2.39 7.53 -8.71
N ALA A 30 -1.29 8.13 -8.27
CA ALA A 30 -1.01 8.31 -6.85
C ALA A 30 -2.08 9.15 -6.15
N HIS A 31 -2.57 10.21 -6.80
CA HIS A 31 -3.67 11.03 -6.29
C HIS A 31 -4.96 10.24 -6.09
N LYS A 32 -5.24 9.27 -6.98
CA LYS A 32 -6.40 8.38 -6.86
C LYS A 32 -6.24 7.40 -5.70
N LEU A 33 -5.09 6.72 -5.62
CA LEU A 33 -4.79 5.80 -4.53
C LEU A 33 -4.84 6.51 -3.18
N LEU A 34 -4.36 7.75 -3.13
CA LEU A 34 -4.46 8.60 -1.94
C LEU A 34 -5.92 8.85 -1.55
N LEU A 35 -6.77 9.21 -2.51
CA LEU A 35 -8.20 9.43 -2.26
C LEU A 35 -8.88 8.18 -1.69
N LEU A 36 -8.56 7.01 -2.25
CA LEU A 36 -9.09 5.73 -1.79
C LEU A 36 -8.63 5.40 -0.38
N LYS A 37 -7.33 5.46 -0.10
CA LYS A 37 -6.77 5.23 1.25
C LYS A 37 -7.40 6.17 2.27
N MET A 38 -7.54 7.45 1.93
CA MET A 38 -8.19 8.42 2.83
C MET A 38 -9.68 8.14 3.06
N LYS A 39 -10.41 7.61 2.06
CA LYS A 39 -11.80 7.18 2.26
C LYS A 39 -11.88 5.94 3.15
N ALA A 40 -11.03 4.96 2.92
CA ALA A 40 -10.96 3.73 3.71
C ALA A 40 -10.64 4.03 5.19
N GLU A 41 -9.75 5.00 5.45
CA GLU A 41 -9.42 5.44 6.81
C GLU A 41 -10.44 6.44 7.41
N GLY A 42 -11.57 6.70 6.75
CA GLY A 42 -12.57 7.68 7.22
C GLY A 42 -12.08 9.14 7.23
N LEU A 43 -10.89 9.40 6.69
CA LEU A 43 -10.25 10.71 6.67
C LEU A 43 -10.90 11.67 5.67
N HIS A 44 -11.56 11.15 4.64
CA HIS A 44 -12.19 11.98 3.60
C HIS A 44 -13.19 12.99 4.17
N GLU A 45 -13.99 12.60 5.16
CA GLU A 45 -14.98 13.49 5.80
C GLU A 45 -14.32 14.59 6.64
N ILE A 46 -13.17 14.27 7.24
CA ILE A 46 -12.39 15.18 8.09
C ILE A 46 -11.69 16.24 7.23
N PHE A 47 -11.11 15.85 6.09
CA PHE A 47 -10.34 16.76 5.26
C PHE A 47 -11.19 17.55 4.25
N GLY A 48 -12.34 17.03 3.83
CA GLY A 48 -13.31 17.74 2.96
C GLY A 48 -12.64 18.47 1.77
N PRO A 49 -12.89 19.78 1.55
CA PRO A 49 -12.29 20.55 0.44
C PRO A 49 -10.77 20.79 0.58
N SER A 50 -10.14 20.34 1.67
CA SER A 50 -8.69 20.44 1.91
C SER A 50 -7.91 19.28 1.32
N PHE A 51 -8.51 18.50 0.43
CA PHE A 51 -7.84 17.40 -0.26
C PHE A 51 -6.70 17.93 -1.15
N PRO A 52 -5.50 17.29 -1.13
CA PRO A 52 -4.40 17.71 -1.98
C PRO A 52 -4.80 17.70 -3.45
N SER A 53 -4.45 18.75 -4.17
CA SER A 53 -4.60 18.76 -5.62
C SER A 53 -3.63 17.78 -6.29
N ILE A 54 -3.91 17.36 -7.52
CA ILE A 54 -2.97 16.56 -8.32
C ILE A 54 -1.62 17.27 -8.45
N SER A 55 -1.60 18.61 -8.55
CA SER A 55 -0.36 19.40 -8.59
C SER A 55 0.42 19.27 -7.28
N THR A 56 -0.27 19.26 -6.14
CA THR A 56 0.34 19.06 -4.82
C THR A 56 0.96 17.66 -4.71
N VAL A 57 0.21 16.62 -5.09
CA VAL A 57 0.73 15.24 -5.10
C VAL A 57 1.92 15.12 -6.06
N SER A 58 1.84 15.70 -7.25
CA SER A 58 2.96 15.69 -8.21
C SER A 58 4.23 16.34 -7.67
N LYS A 59 4.10 17.45 -6.93
CA LYS A 59 5.24 18.12 -6.28
C LYS A 59 5.83 17.26 -5.18
N GLU A 60 4.99 16.63 -4.36
CA GLU A 60 5.45 15.74 -3.29
C GLU A 60 6.15 14.51 -3.88
N LEU A 61 5.58 13.83 -4.88
CA LEU A 61 6.22 12.70 -5.54
C LEU A 61 7.58 13.05 -6.13
N LYS A 62 7.71 14.24 -6.75
CA LYS A 62 9.01 14.72 -7.23
C LYS A 62 10.00 14.85 -6.07
N SER A 63 9.59 15.46 -4.96
CA SER A 63 10.45 15.60 -3.79
C SER A 63 10.81 14.25 -3.16
N LEU A 64 9.89 13.30 -3.11
CA LEU A 64 10.14 11.95 -2.61
C LEU A 64 11.17 11.21 -3.46
N ARG A 65 11.09 11.31 -4.79
CA ARG A 65 12.11 10.75 -5.70
C ARG A 65 13.49 11.34 -5.45
N GLU A 66 13.58 12.66 -5.36
CA GLU A 66 14.85 13.35 -5.07
C GLU A 66 15.44 12.89 -3.72
N ARG A 67 14.59 12.72 -2.69
CA ARG A 67 15.04 12.22 -1.38
C ARG A 67 15.43 10.74 -1.40
N ASP A 68 14.69 9.89 -2.11
CA ASP A 68 14.98 8.47 -2.25
C ASP A 68 16.32 8.24 -2.97
N GLU A 69 16.57 8.99 -4.04
CA GLU A 69 17.83 8.99 -4.78
C GLU A 69 19.01 9.50 -3.93
N ALA A 70 18.76 10.48 -3.05
CA ALA A 70 19.76 11.05 -2.16
C ALA A 70 20.08 10.20 -0.92
N ARG A 71 19.37 9.07 -0.70
CA ARG A 71 19.65 8.19 0.44
C ARG A 71 21.07 7.61 0.36
N SER A 72 21.63 7.32 1.53
CA SER A 72 22.97 6.75 1.60
C SER A 72 23.03 5.40 0.87
N PRO A 73 24.18 5.03 0.25
CA PRO A 73 24.33 3.73 -0.41
C PRO A 73 24.06 2.55 0.51
N LYS A 74 24.36 2.70 1.81
CA LYS A 74 24.06 1.69 2.83
C LYS A 74 22.55 1.47 2.95
N SER A 75 21.77 2.55 3.06
CA SER A 75 20.33 2.39 3.21
C SER A 75 19.64 1.93 1.93
N GLN A 76 20.04 2.44 0.77
CA GLN A 76 19.57 1.91 -0.52
C GLN A 76 19.91 0.42 -0.69
N GLY A 77 20.99 -0.05 -0.07
CA GLY A 77 21.36 -1.46 -0.02
C GLY A 77 20.35 -2.34 0.73
N LEU A 78 19.64 -1.79 1.72
CA LEU A 78 18.63 -2.52 2.50
C LEU A 78 17.37 -2.85 1.69
N ASP A 79 17.08 -2.08 0.64
CA ASP A 79 15.88 -2.28 -0.18
C ASP A 79 16.16 -3.15 -1.42
N LYS A 80 17.36 -3.73 -1.51
CA LYS A 80 17.70 -4.71 -2.55
C LYS A 80 17.15 -6.08 -2.18
N PRO A 81 16.92 -6.97 -3.17
CA PRO A 81 16.61 -8.36 -2.90
C PRO A 81 17.62 -8.98 -1.95
N TRP A 82 17.11 -9.59 -0.89
CA TRP A 82 17.89 -10.37 0.04
C TRP A 82 18.38 -11.65 -0.63
N THR A 83 19.63 -12.00 -0.35
CA THR A 83 20.24 -13.28 -0.74
C THR A 83 21.02 -13.83 0.45
N ILE A 84 21.41 -15.10 0.39
CA ILE A 84 22.31 -15.68 1.41
C ILE A 84 23.61 -14.86 1.53
N GLY A 85 24.10 -14.29 0.43
CA GLY A 85 25.30 -13.44 0.43
C GLY A 85 25.14 -12.12 1.21
N SER A 86 23.90 -11.63 1.37
CA SER A 86 23.60 -10.42 2.13
C SER A 86 23.98 -10.55 3.61
N LEU A 87 24.06 -11.77 4.16
CA LEU A 87 24.48 -12.04 5.54
C LEU A 87 25.89 -11.52 5.88
N SER A 88 26.74 -11.29 4.88
CA SER A 88 28.08 -10.73 5.08
C SER A 88 28.06 -9.27 5.56
N GLY A 89 27.05 -8.49 5.14
CA GLY A 89 26.88 -7.08 5.54
C GLY A 89 25.71 -6.86 6.50
N ASP A 90 24.70 -7.72 6.43
CA ASP A 90 23.41 -7.59 7.11
C ASP A 90 23.07 -8.90 7.83
N PRO A 91 23.74 -9.20 8.96
CA PRO A 91 23.59 -10.47 9.64
C PRO A 91 22.19 -10.63 10.23
N ILE A 92 21.65 -11.84 10.10
CA ILE A 92 20.40 -12.28 10.69
C ILE A 92 20.73 -13.26 11.82
N PRO A 93 20.00 -13.25 12.95
CA PRO A 93 20.21 -14.23 14.02
C PRO A 93 20.19 -15.66 13.46
N PRO A 94 21.19 -16.52 13.81
CA PRO A 94 21.26 -17.88 13.26
C PRO A 94 20.01 -18.72 13.50
N ASP A 95 19.31 -18.49 14.63
CA ASP A 95 18.07 -19.17 14.98
C ASP A 95 16.85 -18.66 14.21
N ALA A 96 16.89 -17.44 13.64
CA ALA A 96 15.87 -16.91 12.75
C ALA A 96 16.07 -17.35 11.27
N MET A 97 17.23 -17.90 10.92
CA MET A 97 17.52 -18.29 9.53
C MET A 97 16.52 -19.27 8.91
N PRO A 98 16.02 -20.30 9.61
CA PRO A 98 15.04 -21.22 9.04
C PRO A 98 13.77 -20.52 8.54
N ILE A 99 13.25 -19.56 9.32
CA ILE A 99 12.02 -18.83 8.94
C ILE A 99 12.29 -17.85 7.81
N VAL A 100 13.42 -17.13 7.81
CA VAL A 100 13.83 -16.25 6.71
C VAL A 100 14.01 -17.03 5.40
N LEU A 101 14.67 -18.17 5.44
CA LEU A 101 14.82 -19.05 4.26
C LEU A 101 13.47 -19.58 3.76
N SER A 102 12.51 -19.80 4.67
CA SER A 102 11.16 -20.24 4.28
C SER A 102 10.42 -19.17 3.46
N PHE A 103 10.57 -17.89 3.81
CA PHE A 103 10.03 -16.77 3.03
C PHE A 103 10.82 -16.54 1.75
N TYR A 104 12.14 -16.61 1.79
CA TYR A 104 12.96 -16.52 0.59
C TYR A 104 12.60 -17.61 -0.43
N ARG A 105 12.25 -18.83 0.02
CA ARG A 105 11.74 -19.87 -0.88
C ARG A 105 10.41 -19.48 -1.54
N LYS A 106 9.51 -18.79 -0.83
CA LYS A 106 8.25 -18.29 -1.39
C LYS A 106 8.49 -17.23 -2.47
N THR A 107 9.45 -16.33 -2.26
CA THR A 107 9.79 -15.30 -3.26
C THR A 107 10.42 -15.91 -4.52
N LEU A 108 11.26 -16.94 -4.37
CA LEU A 108 11.75 -17.73 -5.51
C LEU A 108 10.63 -18.45 -6.29
N ALA A 109 9.48 -18.72 -5.66
CA ALA A 109 8.30 -19.26 -6.31
C ALA A 109 7.42 -18.17 -6.97
N GLY A 110 7.88 -16.92 -7.02
CA GLY A 110 7.19 -15.79 -7.63
C GLY A 110 6.20 -15.07 -6.71
N GLN A 111 6.21 -15.34 -5.40
CA GLN A 111 5.28 -14.73 -4.44
C GLN A 111 5.78 -13.38 -3.89
N GLY A 112 6.37 -12.55 -4.74
CA GLY A 112 6.95 -11.25 -4.37
C GLY A 112 8.47 -11.29 -4.18
N GLU A 113 9.00 -10.22 -3.60
CA GLU A 113 10.43 -10.05 -3.30
C GLU A 113 10.62 -9.96 -1.78
N LEU A 114 11.76 -10.45 -1.28
CA LEU A 114 12.16 -10.30 0.11
C LEU A 114 13.38 -9.39 0.09
N THR A 115 13.25 -8.19 0.64
CA THR A 115 14.34 -7.23 0.76
C THR A 115 15.21 -7.53 1.96
N VAL A 116 16.43 -6.97 1.99
CA VAL A 116 17.32 -7.08 3.14
C VAL A 116 16.68 -6.48 4.40
N ARG A 117 15.98 -5.35 4.27
CA ARG A 117 15.25 -4.67 5.34
C ARG A 117 14.18 -5.58 5.96
N GLU A 118 13.34 -6.17 5.14
CA GLU A 118 12.30 -7.11 5.59
C GLU A 118 12.91 -8.34 6.26
N ALA A 119 13.99 -8.88 5.70
CA ALA A 119 14.67 -10.05 6.27
C ALA A 119 15.22 -9.75 7.67
N GLN A 120 15.74 -8.54 7.90
CA GLN A 120 16.15 -8.10 9.22
C GLN A 120 14.96 -7.97 10.18
N TRP A 121 13.82 -7.45 9.73
CA TRP A 121 12.61 -7.35 10.56
C TRP A 121 12.00 -8.70 10.90
N ILE A 122 11.99 -9.66 9.97
CA ILE A 122 11.65 -11.06 10.26
C ILE A 122 12.56 -11.59 11.36
N GLY A 123 13.88 -11.36 11.25
CA GLY A 123 14.86 -11.75 12.26
C GLY A 123 14.66 -11.11 13.64
N ARG A 124 14.03 -9.94 13.71
CA ARG A 124 13.70 -9.26 14.99
C ARG A 124 12.38 -9.76 15.59
N LEU A 125 11.40 -10.11 14.75
CA LEU A 125 10.02 -10.38 15.16
C LEU A 125 9.69 -11.87 15.33
N TYR A 126 10.48 -12.80 14.79
CA TYR A 126 10.15 -14.23 14.72
C TYR A 126 9.90 -14.94 16.07
N LYS A 127 10.35 -14.38 17.20
CA LYS A 127 10.08 -14.91 18.56
C LYS A 127 8.85 -14.30 19.22
N ILE A 128 8.31 -13.24 18.63
CA ILE A 128 7.14 -12.52 19.11
C ILE A 128 5.90 -13.00 18.36
N ILE A 129 6.07 -13.36 17.09
CA ILE A 129 4.99 -13.74 16.18
C ILE A 129 5.23 -15.17 15.68
N ASP A 130 4.40 -16.09 16.15
CA ASP A 130 4.49 -17.52 15.78
C ASP A 130 3.88 -17.84 14.40
N ASP A 131 2.87 -17.06 13.98
CA ASP A 131 2.23 -17.25 12.69
C ASP A 131 3.08 -16.65 11.55
N ALA A 132 3.37 -17.45 10.53
CA ALA A 132 4.26 -17.05 9.45
C ALA A 132 3.65 -15.98 8.52
N GLU A 133 2.34 -16.00 8.25
CA GLU A 133 1.73 -14.94 7.44
C GLU A 133 1.72 -13.61 8.19
N LEU A 134 1.44 -13.68 9.49
CA LEU A 134 1.45 -12.54 10.38
C LEU A 134 2.85 -11.94 10.52
N LEU A 135 3.86 -12.79 10.70
CA LEU A 135 5.26 -12.37 10.80
C LEU A 135 5.71 -11.66 9.52
N TRP A 136 5.32 -12.18 8.36
CA TRP A 136 5.60 -11.52 7.08
C TRP A 136 4.95 -10.15 7.00
N ALA A 137 3.65 -10.05 7.31
CA ALA A 137 2.90 -8.81 7.22
C ALA A 137 3.47 -7.73 8.17
N TRP A 138 3.79 -8.09 9.41
CA TRP A 138 4.42 -7.15 10.34
C TRP A 138 5.82 -6.77 9.91
N ALA A 139 6.66 -7.72 9.49
CA ALA A 139 8.00 -7.39 9.01
C ALA A 139 7.96 -6.39 7.84
N TRP A 140 6.97 -6.53 6.95
CA TRP A 140 6.71 -5.58 5.88
C TRP A 140 6.27 -4.20 6.43
N GLU A 141 5.33 -4.12 7.36
CA GLU A 141 4.88 -2.84 7.95
C GLU A 141 6.00 -2.09 8.69
N TYR A 142 6.84 -2.79 9.46
CA TYR A 142 8.00 -2.19 10.11
C TYR A 142 9.05 -1.73 9.08
N ALA A 143 9.34 -2.55 8.07
CA ALA A 143 10.28 -2.19 7.00
C ALA A 143 9.79 -0.95 6.23
N LEU A 144 8.50 -0.92 5.88
CA LEU A 144 7.87 0.21 5.19
C LEU A 144 7.91 1.48 6.06
N SER A 145 7.61 1.38 7.36
CA SER A 145 7.61 2.53 8.26
C SER A 145 9.01 3.08 8.51
N GLU A 146 10.02 2.20 8.61
CA GLU A 146 11.43 2.59 8.66
C GLU A 146 11.82 3.36 7.40
N TRP A 147 11.42 2.85 6.24
CA TRP A 147 11.71 3.46 4.95
C TRP A 147 11.00 4.81 4.77
N VAL A 148 9.72 4.90 5.12
CA VAL A 148 8.97 6.17 5.12
C VAL A 148 9.64 7.19 6.02
N SER A 149 10.04 6.80 7.23
CA SER A 149 10.71 7.69 8.19
C SER A 149 12.02 8.24 7.61
N GLU A 150 12.81 7.38 6.97
CA GLU A 150 14.06 7.78 6.33
C GLU A 150 13.86 8.79 5.19
N ILE A 151 12.96 8.50 4.23
CA ILE A 151 12.70 9.39 3.07
C ILE A 151 12.09 10.72 3.53
N THR A 152 11.27 10.70 4.57
CA THR A 152 10.65 11.90 5.10
C THR A 152 11.52 12.67 6.09
N HIS A 153 12.71 12.14 6.42
CA HIS A 153 13.62 12.66 7.45
C HIS A 153 12.94 12.80 8.82
N ASN A 154 12.00 11.93 9.11
CA ASN A 154 11.36 11.81 10.41
C ASN A 154 12.13 10.80 11.27
N LEU A 155 11.97 10.92 12.60
CA LEU A 155 12.44 9.89 13.51
C LEU A 155 11.66 8.60 13.22
N PHE A 156 12.35 7.47 13.11
CA PHE A 156 11.70 6.18 13.06
C PHE A 156 11.22 5.80 14.45
N ASP A 157 9.97 6.14 14.75
CA ASP A 157 9.27 5.82 15.98
C ASP A 157 8.31 4.65 15.72
N THR A 158 8.55 3.53 16.40
CA THR A 158 7.74 2.31 16.27
C THR A 158 6.62 2.22 17.28
N THR A 159 6.45 3.20 18.18
CA THR A 159 5.52 3.10 19.31
C THR A 159 4.11 2.71 18.89
N ASP A 160 3.59 3.33 17.83
CA ASP A 160 2.24 3.02 17.33
C ASP A 160 2.16 1.62 16.70
N LEU A 161 3.20 1.17 15.99
CA LEU A 161 3.27 -0.20 15.45
C LEU A 161 3.36 -1.24 16.56
N ASP A 162 4.18 -0.97 17.58
CA ASP A 162 4.36 -1.86 18.73
C ASP A 162 3.05 -2.00 19.52
N LEU A 163 2.33 -0.88 19.70
CA LEU A 163 1.00 -0.88 20.33
C LEU A 163 -0.01 -1.67 19.51
N GLU A 164 -0.01 -1.50 18.19
CA GLU A 164 -0.96 -2.17 17.31
C GLU A 164 -0.67 -3.67 17.19
N LEU A 165 0.60 -4.06 17.13
CA LEU A 165 1.04 -5.46 17.19
C LEU A 165 0.51 -6.17 18.43
N VAL A 166 0.46 -5.49 19.57
CA VAL A 166 -0.06 -6.05 20.83
C VAL A 166 -1.59 -6.02 20.89
N ARG A 167 -2.24 -4.96 20.38
CA ARG A 167 -3.69 -4.77 20.49
C ARG A 167 -4.48 -5.57 19.48
N ASN A 168 -4.03 -5.57 18.23
CA ASN A 168 -4.65 -6.25 17.11
C ASN A 168 -3.54 -6.79 16.19
N PRO A 169 -2.95 -7.96 16.53
CA PRO A 169 -1.93 -8.56 15.69
C PRO A 169 -2.40 -8.69 14.23
N GLN A 170 -3.67 -9.06 14.01
CA GLN A 170 -4.24 -9.26 12.69
C GLN A 170 -4.26 -8.01 11.80
N TYR A 171 -4.15 -6.81 12.38
CA TYR A 171 -4.12 -5.54 11.67
C TYR A 171 -3.16 -5.53 10.47
N ALA A 172 -1.94 -6.05 10.62
CA ALA A 172 -0.97 -6.03 9.51
C ALA A 172 -1.40 -6.92 8.33
N ILE A 173 -2.01 -8.08 8.62
CA ILE A 173 -2.56 -8.95 7.58
C ILE A 173 -3.75 -8.27 6.91
N GLU A 174 -4.63 -7.65 7.70
CA GLU A 174 -5.81 -6.93 7.20
C GLU A 174 -5.40 -5.74 6.33
N SER A 175 -4.42 -4.95 6.77
CA SER A 175 -3.79 -3.86 6.00
C SER A 175 -3.24 -4.36 4.67
N LEU A 176 -2.43 -5.43 4.68
CA LEU A 176 -1.84 -6.02 3.48
C LEU A 176 -2.89 -6.58 2.52
N ARG A 177 -3.87 -7.33 3.04
CA ARG A 177 -4.97 -7.89 2.24
C ARG A 177 -5.87 -6.81 1.68
N SER A 178 -6.17 -5.79 2.47
CA SER A 178 -6.91 -4.60 2.04
C SER A 178 -6.19 -3.99 0.84
N LEU A 179 -4.88 -3.73 0.93
CA LEU A 179 -4.10 -3.18 -0.18
C LEU A 179 -4.17 -4.03 -1.46
N GLN A 180 -4.00 -5.34 -1.33
CA GLN A 180 -4.11 -6.26 -2.47
C GLN A 180 -5.51 -6.28 -3.08
N ARG A 181 -6.55 -6.35 -2.25
CA ARG A 181 -7.96 -6.30 -2.70
C ARG A 181 -8.26 -4.98 -3.40
N TRP A 182 -7.81 -3.86 -2.83
CA TRP A 182 -7.99 -2.54 -3.42
C TRP A 182 -7.30 -2.41 -4.77
N GLY A 183 -6.08 -2.95 -4.92
CA GLY A 183 -5.41 -3.02 -6.22
C GLY A 183 -6.22 -3.81 -7.25
N ALA A 184 -6.71 -5.00 -6.89
CA ALA A 184 -7.51 -5.83 -7.79
C ALA A 184 -8.85 -5.17 -8.19
N VAL A 185 -9.56 -4.59 -7.23
CA VAL A 185 -10.82 -3.86 -7.47
C VAL A 185 -10.58 -2.65 -8.36
N TRP A 186 -9.46 -1.96 -8.16
CA TRP A 186 -9.04 -0.85 -9.00
C TRP A 186 -8.81 -1.29 -10.45
N ASP A 187 -8.05 -2.36 -10.67
CA ASP A 187 -7.77 -2.89 -12.01
C ASP A 187 -9.07 -3.24 -12.75
N ILE A 188 -10.05 -3.80 -12.03
CA ILE A 188 -11.39 -4.08 -12.56
C ILE A 188 -12.11 -2.76 -12.88
N ALA A 189 -12.15 -1.81 -11.96
CA ALA A 189 -12.85 -0.54 -12.16
C ALA A 189 -12.25 0.26 -13.33
N GLU A 190 -10.94 0.28 -13.49
CA GLU A 190 -10.25 0.92 -14.62
C GLU A 190 -10.59 0.25 -15.96
N LYS A 191 -10.68 -1.08 -15.98
CA LYS A 191 -11.09 -1.84 -17.17
C LYS A 191 -12.53 -1.52 -17.60
N TYR A 192 -13.43 -1.27 -16.65
CA TYR A 192 -14.87 -1.16 -16.92
C TYR A 192 -15.46 0.25 -16.85
N SER A 193 -14.80 1.22 -16.23
CA SER A 193 -15.24 2.62 -16.22
C SER A 193 -14.87 3.36 -17.51
N ALA A 194 -15.62 4.41 -17.85
CA ALA A 194 -15.25 5.34 -18.92
C ALA A 194 -14.32 6.46 -18.43
N ASN A 195 -14.36 6.76 -17.13
CA ASN A 195 -13.50 7.76 -16.49
C ASN A 195 -13.35 7.50 -14.98
N LEU A 196 -12.49 8.31 -14.36
CA LEU A 196 -12.12 8.21 -12.96
C LEU A 196 -13.28 8.38 -11.98
N ASP A 197 -14.11 9.39 -12.18
CA ASP A 197 -15.23 9.68 -11.29
C ASP A 197 -16.22 8.51 -11.30
N GLU A 198 -16.44 7.91 -12.47
CA GLU A 198 -17.26 6.70 -12.60
C GLU A 198 -16.63 5.49 -11.91
N ALA A 199 -15.31 5.28 -12.00
CA ALA A 199 -14.62 4.21 -11.27
C ALA A 199 -14.80 4.38 -9.75
N VAL A 200 -14.55 5.59 -9.25
CA VAL A 200 -14.64 5.93 -7.82
C VAL A 200 -16.08 5.87 -7.31
N ASP A 201 -17.07 6.26 -8.12
CA ASP A 201 -18.49 6.13 -7.78
C ASP A 201 -18.95 4.66 -7.79
N LEU A 202 -18.47 3.86 -8.76
CA LEU A 202 -18.73 2.43 -8.80
C LEU A 202 -18.14 1.71 -7.59
N MET A 203 -16.94 2.11 -7.15
CA MET A 203 -16.36 1.67 -5.89
C MET A 203 -17.17 2.20 -4.70
N GLY A 204 -17.52 3.49 -4.64
CA GLY A 204 -18.29 4.13 -3.57
C GLY A 204 -19.66 3.51 -3.30
N LEU A 205 -20.37 3.11 -4.36
CA LEU A 205 -21.67 2.43 -4.29
C LEU A 205 -21.57 1.03 -3.68
N HIS A 206 -20.43 0.35 -3.84
CA HIS A 206 -20.17 -0.95 -3.20
C HIS A 206 -19.52 -0.78 -1.82
N LEU A 207 -18.72 0.27 -1.62
CA LEU A 207 -18.05 0.59 -0.35
C LEU A 207 -19.00 0.80 0.82
N THR A 208 -20.18 1.34 0.57
CA THR A 208 -21.20 1.56 1.60
C THR A 208 -21.99 0.32 2.00
N LYS A 209 -21.82 -0.80 1.28
CA LYS A 209 -22.60 -2.04 1.50
C LYS A 209 -21.76 -3.26 1.85
N LEU A 210 -20.44 -3.17 1.75
CA LEU A 210 -19.53 -4.30 1.88
C LEU A 210 -18.50 -4.04 2.96
N ASP A 211 -18.32 -5.04 3.82
CA ASP A 211 -17.21 -5.11 4.74
C ASP A 211 -15.99 -5.69 3.99
N TRP A 212 -15.10 -4.79 3.56
CA TRP A 212 -13.98 -5.16 2.68
C TRP A 212 -12.90 -5.97 3.39
N GLU A 213 -12.97 -6.10 4.72
CA GLU A 213 -12.10 -6.98 5.51
C GLU A 213 -12.45 -8.46 5.29
N THR A 214 -13.67 -8.76 4.82
CA THR A 214 -14.19 -10.14 4.68
C THR A 214 -14.40 -10.62 3.24
N LEU A 215 -14.21 -9.76 2.24
CA LEU A 215 -14.46 -10.09 0.84
C LEU A 215 -13.65 -11.29 0.33
N SER A 216 -14.38 -12.29 -0.16
CA SER A 216 -13.89 -13.47 -0.87
C SER A 216 -13.60 -13.18 -2.34
N ASN A 217 -12.80 -14.04 -2.98
CA ASN A 217 -12.52 -13.94 -4.42
C ASN A 217 -13.78 -14.06 -5.29
N GLU A 218 -14.77 -14.82 -4.82
CA GLU A 218 -16.05 -15.02 -5.52
C GLU A 218 -16.88 -13.72 -5.53
N GLU A 219 -16.88 -12.98 -4.43
CA GLU A 219 -17.54 -11.68 -4.34
C GLU A 219 -16.83 -10.62 -5.20
N ILE A 220 -15.49 -10.68 -5.29
CA ILE A 220 -14.72 -9.83 -6.22
C ILE A 220 -15.12 -10.12 -7.68
N GLU A 221 -15.29 -11.39 -8.06
CA GLU A 221 -15.78 -11.77 -9.39
C GLU A 221 -17.23 -11.30 -9.64
N GLU A 222 -18.09 -11.37 -8.63
CA GLU A 222 -19.48 -10.93 -8.74
C GLU A 222 -19.58 -9.40 -8.91
N ILE A 223 -18.74 -8.66 -8.21
CA ILE A 223 -18.56 -7.21 -8.42
C ILE A 223 -18.10 -6.96 -9.87
N ALA A 224 -17.08 -7.68 -10.36
CA ALA A 224 -16.59 -7.53 -11.73
C ALA A 224 -17.68 -7.80 -12.78
N LYS A 225 -18.50 -8.84 -12.58
CA LYS A 225 -19.65 -9.15 -13.45
C LYS A 225 -20.70 -8.03 -13.42
N SER A 226 -21.00 -7.51 -12.24
CA SER A 226 -21.95 -6.40 -12.06
C SER A 226 -21.48 -5.11 -12.73
N LEU A 227 -20.18 -4.80 -12.62
CA LEU A 227 -19.56 -3.65 -13.27
C LEU A 227 -19.60 -3.77 -14.80
N LYS A 228 -19.32 -4.96 -15.34
CA LYS A 228 -19.41 -5.25 -16.77
C LYS A 228 -20.85 -5.06 -17.30
N ALA A 229 -21.84 -5.60 -16.60
CA ALA A 229 -23.25 -5.47 -16.98
C ALA A 229 -23.72 -4.00 -16.97
N ASN A 230 -23.32 -3.21 -15.96
CA ASN A 230 -23.65 -1.79 -15.89
C ASN A 230 -23.04 -0.97 -17.05
N LYS A 231 -21.82 -1.30 -17.49
CA LYS A 231 -21.18 -0.68 -18.66
C LYS A 231 -21.98 -0.93 -19.94
N GLU A 232 -22.41 -2.18 -20.15
CA GLU A 232 -23.20 -2.58 -21.33
C GLU A 232 -24.57 -1.88 -21.38
N VAL A 233 -25.26 -1.78 -20.24
CA VAL A 233 -26.55 -1.06 -20.13
C VAL A 233 -26.39 0.45 -20.40
N LYS A 234 -25.32 1.07 -19.88
CA LYS A 234 -25.04 2.50 -20.15
C LYS A 234 -24.69 2.75 -21.62
N HIS A 235 -23.93 1.87 -22.26
CA HIS A 235 -23.65 1.95 -23.69
C HIS A 235 -24.92 1.81 -24.53
N ALA A 236 -25.78 0.84 -24.22
CA ALA A 236 -27.05 0.63 -24.92
C ALA A 236 -27.99 1.86 -24.81
N LYS A 237 -28.03 2.52 -23.64
CA LYS A 237 -28.81 3.75 -23.45
C LYS A 237 -28.25 4.96 -24.21
N LYS A 238 -26.95 5.00 -24.47
CA LYS A 238 -26.32 6.05 -25.30
C LYS A 238 -26.57 5.85 -26.79
N SER A 239 -26.61 4.61 -27.28
CA SER A 239 -26.87 4.28 -28.68
C SER A 239 -28.34 4.37 -29.10
N HIS A 240 -29.29 4.50 -28.16
CA HIS A 240 -30.71 4.79 -28.44
C HIS A 240 -31.08 6.27 -28.40
N LYS A 241 -30.11 7.17 -28.18
CA LYS A 241 -30.31 8.64 -28.18
C LYS A 241 -29.71 9.34 -29.41
N LEU A 242 -29.31 8.59 -30.42
CA LEU A 242 -28.90 9.06 -31.76
C LEU A 242 -29.96 8.63 -32.76
#